data_AF-A0A7Y2T821-F1
#
_entry.id   AF-A0A7Y2T821-F1
#
_cell.length_a   1.000
_cell.length_b   1.000
_cell.length_c   1.000
_cell.angle_alpha   90.00
_cell.angle_beta   90.00
_cell.angle_gamma   90.00
#
_symmetry.space_group_name_H-M   'P 1'
#
loop_
_entity.id
_entity.type
_entity.pdbx_description
1 polymer ?
#
loop_
_entity_poly.entity_id
_entity_poly.type
_entity_poly.pdbx_seq_one_letter_code
_entity_poly.pdbx_strand_id
1 'polypeptide(L)'
;MKSVFVILTLTASLLTAAPIAPKNVAVLYNSQIAESKNLAEFYAKAREIPMQNLIGLPLPDSAQISRKDYDAKLRDPLRKAFIDRGWWSMGKTPQGKRVTISTKITTLVCMRGVPFKIPRSAISPSKETSKKLPATIAKNNEAAVDSELSALGQYGAPIHGALNNPYYKKDQPFSESGIPFMLLVGRIDAPDFTLCKRMITDAIATESRGLWGMCYLDLAKKGGGYAIGDQWLEIIAQLNRTTGIPTVIDRNKQTFTTNYPMNDAALYYGWYTTHKNGPLLNPEFRFRRGAIAVHLHSYSASNLRNANKNWTGPILAKGAAATVGNIYEPYLHMTHHFDILHDRLLKGYSLIEAAYMAMPMSSWQSVVLGDPLYRPFIHLNGSGKKDPEDRDYRAIRIANERWGNDPDHMVKKIRTAAAAKTNARLYEYLGLWHRDQKKPEVAIAFFQTASKKHIKKSDRLRQWLYTADIHRQNGNKSLAIATLKKAKETIGNIPESQTTQALLNILDPPAPPPATPKKTSPKK
;
A
#
# COMPACT_ATOMS: atom_id res chain seq x y z
N MET A 1 -28.12 22.82 -48.12
CA MET A 1 -27.43 21.61 -47.61
C MET A 1 -26.95 21.89 -46.19
N LYS A 2 -27.52 21.21 -45.18
CA LYS A 2 -27.11 21.34 -43.77
C LYS A 2 -25.99 20.32 -43.51
N SER A 3 -24.78 20.80 -43.27
CA SER A 3 -23.64 19.96 -42.90
C SER A 3 -23.78 19.53 -41.43
N VAL A 4 -23.99 18.24 -41.22
CA VAL A 4 -24.01 17.60 -39.90
C VAL A 4 -22.56 17.31 -39.52
N PHE A 5 -22.02 18.01 -38.53
CA PHE A 5 -20.76 17.65 -37.88
C PHE A 5 -21.04 16.51 -36.90
N VAL A 6 -20.58 15.30 -37.25
CA VAL A 6 -20.55 14.15 -36.33
C VAL A 6 -19.35 14.34 -35.40
N ILE A 7 -19.60 14.72 -34.14
CA ILE A 7 -18.60 14.71 -33.08
C ILE A 7 -18.42 13.26 -32.64
N LEU A 8 -17.35 12.61 -33.12
CA LEU A 8 -16.95 11.29 -32.68
C LEU A 8 -16.35 11.40 -31.27
N THR A 9 -17.17 11.21 -30.23
CA THR A 9 -16.67 11.05 -28.86
C THR A 9 -15.93 9.72 -28.77
N LEU A 10 -14.60 9.75 -28.87
CA LEU A 10 -13.73 8.62 -28.58
C LEU A 10 -13.77 8.38 -27.05
N THR A 11 -14.75 7.62 -26.58
CA THR A 11 -14.67 7.04 -25.23
C THR A 11 -13.56 6.01 -25.26
N ALA A 12 -12.37 6.37 -24.80
CA ALA A 12 -11.32 5.41 -24.52
C ALA A 12 -11.82 4.48 -23.40
N SER A 13 -12.43 3.35 -23.78
CA SER A 13 -12.69 2.26 -22.87
C SER A 13 -11.33 1.79 -22.37
N LEU A 14 -11.00 2.15 -21.12
CA LEU A 14 -9.88 1.54 -20.40
C LEU A 14 -10.10 0.02 -20.46
N LEU A 15 -9.33 -0.66 -21.32
CA LEU A 15 -9.26 -2.12 -21.33
C LEU A 15 -8.83 -2.55 -19.93
N THR A 16 -9.78 -3.10 -19.16
CA THR A 16 -9.48 -3.63 -17.84
C THR A 16 -8.61 -4.87 -18.00
N ALA A 17 -7.50 -4.95 -17.27
CA ALA A 17 -6.60 -6.11 -17.31
C ALA A 17 -7.37 -7.44 -17.14
N ALA A 18 -6.92 -8.51 -17.80
CA ALA A 18 -7.54 -9.83 -17.63
C ALA A 18 -7.34 -10.34 -16.18
N PRO A 19 -8.34 -10.97 -15.54
CA PRO A 19 -8.16 -11.57 -14.23
C PRO A 19 -7.24 -12.79 -14.29
N ILE A 20 -6.50 -13.03 -13.21
CA ILE A 20 -5.81 -14.31 -13.00
C ILE A 20 -6.88 -15.39 -12.76
N ALA A 21 -6.89 -16.44 -13.57
CA ALA A 21 -7.84 -17.54 -13.43
C ALA A 21 -7.57 -18.34 -12.14
N PRO A 22 -8.59 -18.74 -11.35
CA PRO A 22 -8.42 -19.50 -10.11
C PRO A 22 -7.61 -20.80 -10.27
N LYS A 23 -7.75 -21.49 -11.40
CA LYS A 23 -6.98 -22.71 -11.73
C LYS A 23 -5.47 -22.48 -11.81
N ASN A 24 -5.02 -21.24 -12.04
CA ASN A 24 -3.61 -20.86 -12.13
C ASN A 24 -3.00 -20.45 -10.76
N VAL A 25 -3.75 -20.63 -9.67
CA VAL A 25 -3.36 -20.23 -8.32
C VAL A 25 -3.12 -21.47 -7.47
N ALA A 26 -1.94 -21.57 -6.85
CA ALA A 26 -1.65 -22.54 -5.80
C ALA A 26 -1.66 -21.87 -4.42
N VAL A 27 -2.07 -22.62 -3.40
CA VAL A 27 -2.15 -22.11 -2.02
C VAL A 27 -1.30 -22.99 -1.10
N LEU A 28 -0.31 -22.39 -0.46
CA LEU A 28 0.59 -23.05 0.47
C LEU A 28 0.15 -22.76 1.91
N TYR A 29 -0.01 -23.81 2.71
CA TYR A 29 -0.33 -23.71 4.13
C TYR A 29 0.60 -24.58 4.98
N ASN A 30 0.68 -24.26 6.27
CA ASN A 30 1.43 -25.06 7.23
C ASN A 30 0.55 -26.22 7.72
N SER A 31 0.89 -27.45 7.36
CA SER A 31 0.09 -28.63 7.71
C SER A 31 0.14 -28.99 9.19
N GLN A 32 1.06 -28.41 9.96
CA GLN A 32 1.15 -28.58 11.42
C GLN A 32 0.20 -27.64 12.19
N ILE A 33 -0.47 -26.71 11.50
CA ILE A 33 -1.37 -25.72 12.11
C ILE A 33 -2.76 -25.87 11.49
N ALA A 34 -3.72 -26.39 12.25
CA ALA A 34 -5.08 -26.64 11.78
C ALA A 34 -5.75 -25.36 11.21
N GLU A 35 -5.55 -24.22 11.87
CA GLU A 35 -6.08 -22.93 11.44
C GLU A 35 -5.46 -22.44 10.12
N SER A 36 -4.21 -22.82 9.82
CA SER A 36 -3.55 -22.52 8.54
C SER A 36 -4.24 -23.27 7.40
N LYS A 37 -4.55 -24.57 7.62
CA LYS A 37 -5.33 -25.38 6.69
C LYS A 37 -6.75 -24.81 6.51
N ASN A 38 -7.45 -24.52 7.59
CA ASN A 38 -8.80 -23.95 7.55
C ASN A 38 -8.84 -22.61 6.80
N LEU A 39 -7.81 -21.77 6.95
CA LEU A 39 -7.68 -20.53 6.19
C LEU A 39 -7.46 -20.79 4.69
N ALA A 40 -6.63 -21.79 4.34
CA ALA A 40 -6.37 -22.17 2.96
C ALA A 40 -7.64 -22.65 2.25
N GLU A 41 -8.40 -23.54 2.90
CA GLU A 41 -9.67 -24.07 2.38
C GLU A 41 -10.73 -22.97 2.27
N PHE A 42 -10.81 -22.08 3.26
CA PHE A 42 -11.69 -20.91 3.21
C PHE A 42 -11.36 -20.01 2.01
N TYR A 43 -10.08 -19.69 1.81
CA TYR A 43 -9.65 -18.85 0.69
C TYR A 43 -9.91 -19.52 -0.66
N ALA A 44 -9.60 -20.82 -0.78
CA ALA A 44 -9.84 -21.55 -2.01
C ALA A 44 -11.33 -21.61 -2.37
N LYS A 45 -12.21 -21.86 -1.39
CA LYS A 45 -13.67 -21.79 -1.60
C LYS A 45 -14.12 -20.38 -2.01
N ALA A 46 -13.62 -19.34 -1.34
CA ALA A 46 -14.03 -17.96 -1.60
C ALA A 46 -13.60 -17.43 -2.98
N ARG A 47 -12.50 -17.97 -3.54
CA ARG A 47 -11.95 -17.58 -4.86
C ARG A 47 -12.10 -18.66 -5.93
N GLU A 48 -12.87 -19.70 -5.66
CA GLU A 48 -13.09 -20.84 -6.58
C GLU A 48 -11.77 -21.49 -7.06
N ILE A 49 -10.74 -21.47 -6.19
CA ILE A 49 -9.46 -22.13 -6.46
C ILE A 49 -9.68 -23.64 -6.30
N PRO A 50 -9.27 -24.48 -7.27
CA PRO A 50 -9.43 -25.93 -7.16
C PRO A 50 -8.82 -26.47 -5.86
N MET A 51 -9.52 -27.34 -5.15
CA MET A 51 -9.02 -27.89 -3.88
C MET A 51 -7.72 -28.69 -4.06
N GLN A 52 -7.52 -29.32 -5.24
CA GLN A 52 -6.24 -29.95 -5.57
C GLN A 52 -5.08 -28.95 -5.73
N ASN A 53 -5.33 -27.64 -5.76
CA ASN A 53 -4.29 -26.62 -5.79
C ASN A 53 -3.79 -26.23 -4.39
N LEU A 54 -4.38 -26.79 -3.32
CA LEU A 54 -3.86 -26.66 -1.96
C LEU A 54 -2.62 -27.55 -1.76
N ILE A 55 -1.62 -27.02 -1.05
CA ILE A 55 -0.37 -27.70 -0.72
C ILE A 55 -0.09 -27.49 0.77
N GLY A 56 -0.18 -28.57 1.55
CA GLY A 56 0.21 -28.58 2.95
C GLY A 56 1.63 -29.10 3.10
N LEU A 57 2.51 -28.30 3.71
CA LEU A 57 3.86 -28.74 4.08
C LEU A 57 4.04 -28.65 5.60
N PRO A 58 4.78 -29.60 6.22
CA PRO A 58 5.05 -29.56 7.65
C PRO A 58 6.14 -28.53 7.94
N LEU A 59 5.75 -27.33 8.36
CA LEU A 59 6.65 -26.19 8.58
C LEU A 59 6.68 -25.81 10.06
N PRO A 60 7.76 -25.18 10.55
CA PRO A 60 7.79 -24.69 11.93
C PRO A 60 6.73 -23.60 12.15
N ASP A 61 6.09 -23.59 13.32
CA ASP A 61 5.24 -22.48 13.76
C ASP A 61 6.09 -21.33 14.29
N SER A 62 6.74 -20.63 13.36
CA SER A 62 7.58 -19.49 13.68
C SER A 62 7.60 -18.51 12.51
N ALA A 63 8.01 -17.27 12.79
CA ALA A 63 8.23 -16.29 11.73
C ALA A 63 9.45 -16.62 10.86
N GLN A 64 10.43 -17.34 11.42
CA GLN A 64 11.75 -17.56 10.83
C GLN A 64 11.97 -19.03 10.50
N ILE A 65 12.55 -19.29 9.34
CA ILE A 65 13.02 -20.61 8.94
C ILE A 65 14.49 -20.52 8.55
N SER A 66 15.33 -21.44 9.04
CA SER A 66 16.74 -21.46 8.67
C SER A 66 16.90 -21.67 7.16
N ARG A 67 17.99 -21.22 6.54
CA ARG A 67 18.22 -21.45 5.10
C ARG A 67 18.21 -22.95 4.74
N LYS A 68 18.80 -23.79 5.61
CA LYS A 68 18.79 -25.25 5.47
C LYS A 68 17.37 -25.83 5.51
N ASP A 69 16.56 -25.41 6.49
CA ASP A 69 15.18 -25.88 6.60
C ASP A 69 14.28 -25.32 5.49
N TYR A 70 14.51 -24.08 5.04
CA TYR A 70 13.83 -23.50 3.89
C TYR A 70 14.05 -24.37 2.66
N ASP A 71 15.29 -24.75 2.39
CA ASP A 71 15.63 -25.63 1.28
C ASP A 71 14.95 -27.01 1.42
N ALA A 72 15.17 -27.69 2.54
CA ALA A 72 14.77 -29.08 2.75
C ALA A 72 13.27 -29.29 3.01
N LYS A 73 12.61 -28.35 3.71
CA LYS A 73 11.21 -28.52 4.17
C LYS A 73 10.21 -27.70 3.36
N LEU A 74 10.66 -26.66 2.65
CA LEU A 74 9.79 -25.78 1.88
C LEU A 74 10.12 -25.82 0.38
N ARG A 75 11.28 -25.30 -0.03
CA ARG A 75 11.65 -25.11 -1.45
C ARG A 75 11.62 -26.42 -2.23
N ASP A 76 12.34 -27.44 -1.77
CA ASP A 76 12.51 -28.67 -2.53
C ASP A 76 11.24 -29.54 -2.53
N PRO A 77 10.50 -29.71 -1.42
CA PRO A 77 9.18 -30.33 -1.43
C PRO A 77 8.16 -29.60 -2.31
N LEU A 78 8.18 -28.26 -2.32
CA LEU A 78 7.28 -27.48 -3.16
C LEU A 78 7.60 -27.64 -4.66
N ARG A 79 8.88 -27.60 -5.03
CA ARG A 79 9.32 -27.92 -6.40
C ARG A 79 8.86 -29.30 -6.83
N LYS A 80 9.04 -30.31 -5.97
CA LYS A 80 8.58 -31.66 -6.22
C LYS A 80 7.06 -31.70 -6.45
N ALA A 81 6.27 -31.04 -5.60
CA ALA A 81 4.83 -30.98 -5.76
C ALA A 81 4.39 -30.35 -7.10
N PHE A 82 5.05 -29.28 -7.56
CA PHE A 82 4.76 -28.65 -8.84
C PHE A 82 5.08 -29.55 -10.04
N ILE A 83 6.17 -30.32 -9.95
CA ILE A 83 6.56 -31.29 -10.99
C ILE A 83 5.61 -32.48 -11.00
N ASP A 84 5.38 -33.12 -9.85
CA ASP A 84 4.56 -34.32 -9.72
C ASP A 84 3.11 -34.09 -10.16
N ARG A 85 2.58 -32.87 -9.96
CA ARG A 85 1.24 -32.46 -10.40
C ARG A 85 1.16 -32.04 -11.88
N GLY A 86 2.28 -32.10 -12.61
CA GLY A 86 2.36 -31.70 -14.01
C GLY A 86 2.03 -30.21 -14.22
N TRP A 87 2.31 -29.37 -13.21
CA TRP A 87 2.15 -27.92 -13.30
C TRP A 87 3.36 -27.25 -13.92
N TRP A 88 4.54 -27.85 -13.78
CA TRP A 88 5.78 -27.39 -14.39
C TRP A 88 6.32 -28.35 -15.44
N SER A 89 6.83 -27.77 -16.53
CA SER A 89 7.72 -28.44 -17.45
C SER A 89 9.13 -27.87 -17.30
N MET A 90 10.11 -28.76 -17.17
CA MET A 90 11.49 -28.39 -16.88
C MET A 90 12.35 -28.45 -18.13
N GLY A 91 13.25 -27.49 -18.27
CA GLY A 91 14.29 -27.46 -19.30
C GLY A 91 15.63 -27.02 -18.71
N LYS A 92 16.51 -26.53 -19.58
CA LYS A 92 17.82 -25.98 -19.20
C LYS A 92 18.00 -24.58 -19.80
N THR A 93 18.67 -23.69 -19.07
CA THR A 93 19.16 -22.42 -19.60
C THR A 93 20.30 -22.67 -20.59
N PRO A 94 20.71 -21.66 -21.39
CA PRO A 94 21.91 -21.78 -22.23
C PRO A 94 23.19 -22.17 -21.44
N GLN A 95 23.24 -21.83 -20.16
CA GLN A 95 24.34 -22.20 -19.24
C GLN A 95 24.16 -23.58 -18.59
N GLY A 96 23.21 -24.39 -19.07
CA GLY A 96 22.96 -25.75 -18.58
C GLY A 96 22.23 -25.83 -17.23
N LYS A 97 21.86 -24.70 -16.61
CA LYS A 97 21.14 -24.70 -15.32
C LYS A 97 19.69 -25.12 -15.54
N ARG A 98 19.14 -25.93 -14.63
CA ARG A 98 17.74 -26.36 -14.70
C ARG A 98 16.80 -25.15 -14.49
N VAL A 99 15.75 -25.06 -15.30
CA VAL A 99 14.78 -23.96 -15.23
C VAL A 99 13.39 -24.43 -15.64
N THR A 100 12.35 -23.80 -15.11
CA THR A 100 10.97 -24.02 -15.57
C THR A 100 10.76 -23.29 -16.89
N ILE A 101 10.34 -24.02 -17.92
CA ILE A 101 10.11 -23.48 -19.28
C ILE A 101 8.62 -23.32 -19.60
N SER A 102 7.74 -23.93 -18.80
CA SER A 102 6.30 -23.74 -18.87
C SER A 102 5.66 -23.96 -17.50
N THR A 103 4.62 -23.20 -17.19
CA THR A 103 3.88 -23.30 -15.93
C THR A 103 2.37 -23.18 -16.13
N LYS A 104 1.60 -24.00 -15.41
CA LYS A 104 0.14 -23.86 -15.26
C LYS A 104 -0.23 -22.99 -14.06
N ILE A 105 0.68 -22.86 -13.09
CA ILE A 105 0.49 -22.04 -11.89
C ILE A 105 1.34 -20.78 -12.01
N THR A 106 0.69 -19.63 -12.03
CA THR A 106 1.35 -18.32 -12.13
C THR A 106 1.46 -17.63 -10.78
N THR A 107 0.62 -18.02 -9.82
CA THR A 107 0.47 -17.32 -8.55
C THR A 107 0.52 -18.32 -7.40
N LEU A 108 1.31 -18.00 -6.38
CA LEU A 108 1.40 -18.78 -5.14
C LEU A 108 0.93 -17.91 -3.98
N VAL A 109 0.01 -18.42 -3.17
CA VAL A 109 -0.49 -17.72 -1.99
C VAL A 109 -0.04 -18.43 -0.72
N CYS A 110 0.79 -17.78 0.08
CA CYS A 110 1.21 -18.27 1.39
C CYS A 110 0.15 -17.92 2.44
N MET A 111 -0.34 -18.91 3.16
CA MET A 111 -1.24 -18.70 4.30
C MET A 111 -0.46 -18.36 5.58
N ARG A 112 -1.11 -17.66 6.50
CA ARG A 112 -0.66 -17.55 7.89
C ARG A 112 -0.29 -18.92 8.46
N GLY A 113 0.86 -19.00 9.12
CA GLY A 113 1.46 -20.25 9.59
C GLY A 113 2.68 -20.68 8.77
N VAL A 114 2.78 -20.27 7.50
CA VAL A 114 4.02 -20.41 6.72
C VAL A 114 5.04 -19.38 7.23
N PRO A 115 6.31 -19.76 7.50
CA PRO A 115 7.36 -18.80 7.85
C PRO A 115 7.52 -17.72 6.78
N PHE A 116 7.99 -16.53 7.16
CA PHE A 116 8.12 -15.39 6.23
C PHE A 116 9.52 -14.75 6.23
N LYS A 117 10.42 -15.23 7.09
CA LYS A 117 11.81 -14.76 7.16
C LYS A 117 12.80 -15.90 6.99
N ILE A 118 13.87 -15.63 6.25
CA ILE A 118 15.09 -16.42 6.26
C ILE A 118 16.18 -15.54 6.86
N PRO A 119 16.71 -15.88 8.06
CA PRO A 119 17.75 -15.08 8.68
C PRO A 119 19.08 -15.25 7.95
N ARG A 120 19.96 -14.26 8.13
CA ARG A 120 21.33 -14.32 7.61
C ARG A 120 22.03 -15.54 8.18
N SER A 121 22.70 -16.32 7.33
CA SER A 121 23.52 -17.44 7.75
C SER A 121 24.98 -17.21 7.38
N ALA A 122 25.91 -17.64 8.22
CA ALA A 122 27.32 -17.70 7.85
C ALA A 122 27.49 -18.65 6.66
N ILE A 123 28.31 -18.25 5.69
CA ILE A 123 28.64 -19.06 4.51
C ILE A 123 30.15 -19.21 4.47
N SER A 124 30.63 -20.44 4.25
CA SER A 124 32.05 -20.70 4.04
C SER A 124 32.57 -19.88 2.87
N PRO A 125 33.78 -19.29 2.96
CA PRO A 125 34.38 -18.54 1.86
C PRO A 125 34.78 -19.49 0.72
N SER A 126 33.81 -20.01 -0.04
CA SER A 126 34.08 -20.79 -1.23
C SER A 126 33.04 -20.56 -2.33
N LYS A 127 33.60 -20.05 -3.44
CA LYS A 127 33.14 -20.03 -4.84
C LYS A 127 31.87 -19.22 -5.14
N GLU A 128 32.13 -18.07 -5.77
CA GLU A 128 31.19 -17.10 -6.37
C GLU A 128 30.62 -16.00 -5.46
N THR A 129 31.51 -15.11 -5.01
CA THR A 129 31.12 -13.69 -4.95
C THR A 129 30.78 -13.23 -6.37
N SER A 130 29.50 -12.94 -6.62
CA SER A 130 29.12 -12.33 -7.89
C SER A 130 29.90 -11.02 -8.07
N LYS A 131 30.80 -10.96 -9.06
CA LYS A 131 31.67 -9.79 -9.33
C LYS A 131 30.90 -8.51 -9.70
N LYS A 132 29.56 -8.54 -9.73
CA LYS A 132 28.67 -7.47 -10.20
C LYS A 132 27.86 -6.77 -9.09
N LEU A 133 27.86 -7.28 -7.85
CA LEU A 133 27.13 -6.63 -6.74
C LEU A 133 28.06 -5.78 -5.87
N PRO A 134 27.61 -4.60 -5.38
CA PRO A 134 28.36 -3.82 -4.40
C PRO A 134 28.75 -4.67 -3.19
N ALA A 135 29.97 -4.50 -2.67
CA ALA A 135 30.51 -5.31 -1.58
C ALA A 135 29.62 -5.34 -0.31
N THR A 136 28.82 -4.29 -0.09
CA THR A 136 27.85 -4.15 1.01
C THR A 136 26.61 -5.05 0.87
N ILE A 137 26.27 -5.47 -0.36
CA ILE A 137 25.10 -6.30 -0.68
C ILE A 137 25.51 -7.73 -1.03
N ALA A 138 26.71 -7.90 -1.59
CA ALA A 138 27.23 -9.19 -2.09
C ALA A 138 27.35 -10.29 -1.03
N LYS A 139 27.29 -9.95 0.27
CA LYS A 139 27.34 -10.90 1.39
C LYS A 139 25.99 -11.15 2.05
N ASN A 140 24.95 -10.37 1.72
CA ASN A 140 23.63 -10.51 2.32
C ASN A 140 22.91 -11.72 1.71
N ASN A 141 22.36 -12.57 2.56
CA ASN A 141 21.63 -13.78 2.18
C ASN A 141 20.35 -14.00 3.01
N GLU A 142 20.05 -13.09 3.93
CA GLU A 142 18.74 -12.97 4.53
C GLU A 142 17.72 -12.56 3.47
N ALA A 143 16.51 -13.08 3.57
CA ALA A 143 15.47 -12.82 2.59
C ALA A 143 14.07 -12.96 3.19
N ALA A 144 13.09 -12.36 2.51
CA ALA A 144 11.71 -12.75 2.66
C ALA A 144 11.48 -14.12 1.99
N VAL A 145 10.81 -15.04 2.69
CA VAL A 145 10.46 -16.37 2.13
C VAL A 145 9.68 -16.21 0.83
N ASP A 146 8.73 -15.28 0.79
CA ASP A 146 7.87 -15.00 -0.35
C ASP A 146 8.67 -14.55 -1.58
N SER A 147 9.70 -13.71 -1.37
CA SER A 147 10.55 -13.23 -2.46
C SER A 147 11.45 -14.34 -3.02
N GLU A 148 11.95 -15.25 -2.17
CA GLU A 148 12.71 -16.44 -2.61
C GLU A 148 11.83 -17.42 -3.38
N LEU A 149 10.59 -17.63 -2.91
CA LEU A 149 9.61 -18.45 -3.62
C LEU A 149 9.23 -17.87 -4.99
N SER A 150 9.35 -16.56 -5.20
CA SER A 150 9.11 -15.95 -6.52
C SER A 150 10.11 -16.41 -7.59
N ALA A 151 11.33 -16.81 -7.17
CA ALA A 151 12.38 -17.35 -8.02
C ALA A 151 12.43 -18.89 -8.02
N LEU A 152 11.41 -19.58 -7.46
CA LEU A 152 11.42 -21.02 -7.22
C LEU A 152 11.72 -21.86 -8.48
N GLY A 153 11.26 -21.41 -9.65
CA GLY A 153 11.44 -22.09 -10.93
C GLY A 153 12.86 -22.00 -11.51
N GLN A 154 13.75 -21.20 -10.92
CA GLN A 154 15.16 -21.09 -11.30
C GLN A 154 16.04 -21.92 -10.35
N TYR A 155 16.79 -22.90 -10.89
CA TYR A 155 17.71 -23.72 -10.09
C TYR A 155 19.11 -23.13 -10.11
N GLY A 156 19.81 -23.22 -8.97
CA GLY A 156 21.18 -22.72 -8.84
C GLY A 156 21.28 -21.20 -8.99
N ALA A 157 20.21 -20.47 -8.66
CA ALA A 157 20.25 -19.04 -8.47
C ALA A 157 21.12 -18.71 -7.25
N PRO A 158 21.91 -17.62 -7.28
CA PRO A 158 22.69 -17.22 -6.13
C PRO A 158 21.77 -16.88 -4.95
N ILE A 159 22.16 -17.31 -3.76
CA ILE A 159 21.48 -16.95 -2.50
C ILE A 159 21.95 -15.60 -1.94
N HIS A 160 22.90 -14.97 -2.62
CA HIS A 160 23.48 -13.69 -2.23
C HIS A 160 22.92 -12.55 -3.07
N GLY A 161 22.52 -11.48 -2.40
CA GLY A 161 21.99 -10.30 -3.07
C GLY A 161 20.61 -10.50 -3.69
N ALA A 162 20.16 -9.47 -4.39
CA ALA A 162 18.89 -9.46 -5.09
C ALA A 162 19.01 -10.06 -6.50
N LEU A 163 17.94 -10.68 -6.98
CA LEU A 163 17.75 -11.00 -8.40
C LEU A 163 16.88 -9.94 -9.06
N ASN A 164 17.15 -9.59 -10.31
CA ASN A 164 16.25 -8.70 -11.05
C ASN A 164 14.87 -9.35 -11.22
N ASN A 165 13.81 -8.57 -11.01
CA ASN A 165 12.46 -8.98 -11.35
C ASN A 165 12.17 -8.72 -12.84
N PRO A 166 12.05 -9.74 -13.70
CA PRO A 166 11.77 -9.56 -15.13
C PRO A 166 10.37 -9.00 -15.43
N TYR A 167 9.44 -9.02 -14.47
CA TYR A 167 8.10 -8.48 -14.60
C TYR A 167 7.97 -7.00 -14.18
N TYR A 168 9.05 -6.43 -13.63
CA TYR A 168 9.09 -5.01 -13.27
C TYR A 168 8.78 -4.13 -14.49
N LYS A 169 7.86 -3.16 -14.30
CA LYS A 169 7.38 -2.19 -15.31
C LYS A 169 6.65 -2.77 -16.55
N LYS A 170 6.37 -4.07 -16.63
CA LYS A 170 5.84 -4.71 -17.86
C LYS A 170 4.46 -4.24 -18.35
N ASP A 171 3.61 -3.69 -17.49
CA ASP A 171 2.26 -3.16 -17.83
C ASP A 171 1.42 -4.06 -18.74
N GLN A 172 1.41 -5.36 -18.43
CA GLN A 172 0.63 -6.37 -19.14
C GLN A 172 0.25 -7.47 -18.16
N PRO A 173 -0.80 -8.29 -18.40
CA PRO A 173 -1.12 -9.43 -17.55
C PRO A 173 0.05 -10.41 -17.45
N PHE A 174 0.23 -11.03 -16.28
CA PHE A 174 1.39 -11.91 -16.08
C PHE A 174 1.34 -13.17 -16.96
N SER A 175 0.13 -13.65 -17.30
CA SER A 175 -0.06 -14.76 -18.25
C SER A 175 0.54 -14.51 -19.63
N GLU A 176 0.72 -13.25 -20.01
CA GLU A 176 1.25 -12.83 -21.31
C GLU A 176 2.74 -12.46 -21.22
N SER A 177 3.34 -12.48 -20.02
CA SER A 177 4.70 -11.98 -19.78
C SER A 177 5.82 -12.84 -20.38
N GLY A 178 5.53 -14.12 -20.63
CA GLY A 178 6.54 -15.08 -21.10
C GLY A 178 7.62 -15.42 -20.06
N ILE A 179 7.29 -15.36 -18.76
CA ILE A 179 8.24 -15.57 -17.64
C ILE A 179 7.87 -16.84 -16.84
N PRO A 180 7.95 -18.05 -17.43
CA PRO A 180 7.42 -19.28 -16.84
C PRO A 180 8.16 -19.75 -15.58
N PHE A 181 9.38 -19.26 -15.34
CA PHE A 181 10.19 -19.62 -14.18
C PHE A 181 9.91 -18.79 -12.92
N MET A 182 9.09 -17.76 -13.04
CA MET A 182 8.75 -16.86 -11.95
C MET A 182 7.34 -17.15 -11.45
N LEU A 183 7.15 -17.05 -10.14
CA LEU A 183 5.83 -17.07 -9.50
C LEU A 183 5.52 -15.70 -8.93
N LEU A 184 4.28 -15.24 -9.10
CA LEU A 184 3.75 -14.11 -8.36
C LEU A 184 3.35 -14.60 -6.96
N VAL A 185 4.21 -14.38 -5.96
CA VAL A 185 4.01 -14.86 -4.59
C VAL A 185 3.45 -13.77 -3.70
N GLY A 186 2.24 -13.99 -3.17
CA GLY A 186 1.58 -13.13 -2.20
C GLY A 186 1.20 -13.90 -0.93
N ARG A 187 0.75 -13.19 0.10
CA ARG A 187 0.49 -13.78 1.41
C ARG A 187 -0.77 -13.23 2.08
N ILE A 188 -1.56 -14.15 2.61
CA ILE A 188 -2.67 -13.85 3.52
C ILE A 188 -2.18 -14.16 4.93
N ASP A 189 -1.58 -13.15 5.57
CA ASP A 189 -1.07 -13.19 6.94
C ASP A 189 -1.24 -11.81 7.59
N ALA A 190 -1.49 -11.81 8.89
CA ALA A 190 -1.86 -10.65 9.69
C ALA A 190 -1.53 -10.93 11.17
N PRO A 191 -1.85 -10.08 12.14
CA PRO A 191 -1.66 -10.42 13.55
C PRO A 191 -2.36 -11.70 14.01
N ASP A 192 -3.53 -12.04 13.46
CA ASP A 192 -4.30 -13.24 13.78
C ASP A 192 -5.08 -13.78 12.56
N PHE A 193 -5.68 -14.97 12.70
CA PHE A 193 -6.44 -15.64 11.63
C PHE A 193 -7.78 -14.96 11.31
N THR A 194 -8.39 -14.26 12.26
CA THR A 194 -9.64 -13.51 12.04
C THR A 194 -9.39 -12.36 11.07
N LEU A 195 -8.31 -11.61 11.28
CA LEU A 195 -7.86 -10.57 10.37
C LEU A 195 -7.52 -11.13 8.97
N CYS A 196 -6.91 -12.31 8.90
CA CYS A 196 -6.64 -12.98 7.61
C CYS A 196 -7.94 -13.28 6.84
N LYS A 197 -8.96 -13.84 7.51
CA LYS A 197 -10.28 -14.08 6.90
C LYS A 197 -10.96 -12.77 6.48
N ARG A 198 -10.84 -11.72 7.31
CA ARG A 198 -11.37 -10.38 7.01
C ARG A 198 -10.74 -9.79 5.74
N MET A 199 -9.41 -9.91 5.56
CA MET A 199 -8.73 -9.42 4.36
C MET A 199 -9.32 -10.02 3.07
N ILE A 200 -9.65 -11.32 3.08
CA ILE A 200 -10.29 -12.02 1.96
C ILE A 200 -11.71 -11.47 1.72
N THR A 201 -12.53 -11.43 2.77
CA THR A 201 -13.93 -11.00 2.62
C THR A 201 -14.07 -9.52 2.31
N ASP A 202 -13.13 -8.68 2.75
CA ASP A 202 -13.05 -7.26 2.40
C ASP A 202 -12.68 -7.09 0.93
N ALA A 203 -11.68 -7.83 0.42
CA ALA A 203 -11.30 -7.79 -0.99
C ALA A 203 -12.49 -8.13 -1.91
N ILE A 204 -13.15 -9.27 -1.66
CA ILE A 204 -14.30 -9.74 -2.46
C ILE A 204 -15.47 -8.75 -2.38
N ALA A 205 -15.80 -8.28 -1.17
CA ALA A 205 -16.90 -7.33 -1.01
C ALA A 205 -16.61 -6.02 -1.72
N THR A 206 -15.38 -5.51 -1.63
CA THR A 206 -15.01 -4.26 -2.30
C THR A 206 -14.98 -4.42 -3.82
N GLU A 207 -14.55 -5.56 -4.37
CA GLU A 207 -14.63 -5.84 -5.80
C GLU A 207 -16.05 -5.73 -6.36
N SER A 208 -17.10 -6.05 -5.60
CA SER A 208 -18.48 -5.91 -6.08
C SER A 208 -18.95 -4.46 -6.30
N ARG A 209 -18.29 -3.50 -5.66
CA ARG A 209 -18.68 -2.07 -5.62
C ARG A 209 -17.60 -1.12 -6.13
N GLY A 210 -16.35 -1.55 -6.16
CA GLY A 210 -15.16 -0.69 -6.32
C GLY A 210 -14.70 -0.09 -4.98
N LEU A 211 -13.41 0.23 -4.90
CA LEU A 211 -12.82 0.95 -3.77
C LEU A 211 -13.02 2.46 -3.94
N TRP A 212 -13.83 3.06 -3.07
CA TRP A 212 -14.11 4.49 -3.06
C TRP A 212 -13.69 5.10 -1.72
N GLY A 213 -13.10 6.30 -1.74
CA GLY A 213 -12.69 7.00 -0.52
C GLY A 213 -11.63 8.07 -0.75
N MET A 214 -11.03 8.52 0.34
CA MET A 214 -9.91 9.47 0.36
C MET A 214 -8.58 8.74 0.14
N CYS A 215 -7.64 9.44 -0.49
CA CYS A 215 -6.22 9.11 -0.49
C CYS A 215 -5.45 10.04 0.48
N TYR A 216 -4.52 9.48 1.22
CA TYR A 216 -3.62 10.22 2.11
C TYR A 216 -2.17 9.93 1.73
N LEU A 217 -1.43 10.99 1.44
CA LEU A 217 -0.03 10.98 1.06
C LEU A 217 0.78 11.69 2.14
N ASP A 218 1.82 11.03 2.65
CA ASP A 218 2.66 11.52 3.74
C ASP A 218 4.12 11.58 3.27
N LEU A 219 4.56 12.77 2.83
CA LEU A 219 5.90 12.97 2.28
C LEU A 219 6.94 13.10 3.40
N ALA A 220 8.19 12.72 3.10
CA ALA A 220 9.26 12.73 4.09
C ALA A 220 10.19 13.96 4.00
N LYS A 221 10.30 14.59 2.82
CA LYS A 221 11.20 15.72 2.55
C LYS A 221 12.67 15.44 2.90
N LYS A 222 13.15 14.22 2.61
CA LYS A 222 14.52 13.77 2.91
C LYS A 222 15.59 14.39 1.99
N GLY A 223 15.25 14.68 0.72
CA GLY A 223 16.17 15.27 -0.27
C GLY A 223 17.27 14.32 -0.78
N GLY A 224 18.15 14.83 -1.65
CA GLY A 224 19.29 14.07 -2.19
C GLY A 224 18.90 12.77 -2.90
N GLY A 225 19.68 11.69 -2.70
CA GLY A 225 19.36 10.35 -3.21
C GLY A 225 18.06 9.75 -2.66
N TYR A 226 17.48 10.36 -1.64
CA TYR A 226 16.16 10.04 -1.09
C TYR A 226 15.08 11.02 -1.58
N ALA A 227 15.27 11.73 -2.70
CA ALA A 227 14.17 12.48 -3.31
C ALA A 227 13.17 11.55 -4.02
N ILE A 228 13.63 10.37 -4.47
CA ILE A 228 12.85 9.48 -5.33
C ILE A 228 11.56 8.95 -4.69
N GLY A 229 11.55 8.68 -3.38
CA GLY A 229 10.31 8.23 -2.72
C GLY A 229 9.24 9.33 -2.64
N ASP A 230 9.64 10.61 -2.55
CA ASP A 230 8.73 11.75 -2.49
C ASP A 230 8.19 11.96 -3.90
N GLN A 231 9.05 11.81 -4.93
CA GLN A 231 8.64 11.82 -6.33
C GLN A 231 7.58 10.75 -6.61
N TRP A 232 7.69 9.53 -6.05
CA TRP A 232 6.63 8.52 -6.19
C TRP A 232 5.29 9.01 -5.63
N LEU A 233 5.30 9.62 -4.44
CA LEU A 233 4.07 10.16 -3.83
C LEU A 233 3.50 11.34 -4.63
N GLU A 234 4.34 12.20 -5.20
CA GLU A 234 3.91 13.29 -6.07
C GLU A 234 3.26 12.78 -7.36
N ILE A 235 3.79 11.71 -7.97
CA ILE A 235 3.18 11.08 -9.14
C ILE A 235 1.80 10.52 -8.79
N ILE A 236 1.64 9.90 -7.60
CA ILE A 236 0.31 9.46 -7.12
C ILE A 236 -0.65 10.65 -7.00
N ALA A 237 -0.20 11.79 -6.45
CA ALA A 237 -1.03 12.99 -6.38
C ALA A 237 -1.51 13.45 -7.77
N GLN A 238 -0.63 13.41 -8.77
CA GLN A 238 -0.97 13.76 -10.16
C GLN A 238 -1.97 12.77 -10.77
N LEU A 239 -1.78 11.46 -10.59
CA LEU A 239 -2.71 10.43 -11.05
C LEU A 239 -4.09 10.56 -10.38
N ASN A 240 -4.12 10.84 -9.08
CA ASN A 240 -5.37 11.04 -8.35
C ASN A 240 -6.13 12.29 -8.81
N ARG A 241 -5.41 13.36 -9.18
CA ARG A 241 -6.01 14.58 -9.73
C ARG A 241 -6.78 14.29 -11.02
N THR A 242 -6.19 13.56 -11.96
CA THR A 242 -6.85 13.22 -13.23
C THR A 242 -7.95 12.18 -13.04
N THR A 243 -7.76 11.25 -12.10
CA THR A 243 -8.74 10.20 -11.81
C THR A 243 -9.97 10.75 -11.06
N GLY A 244 -9.81 11.81 -10.28
CA GLY A 244 -10.85 12.32 -9.39
C GLY A 244 -10.90 11.61 -8.04
N ILE A 245 -9.74 11.19 -7.51
CA ILE A 245 -9.60 10.63 -6.16
C ILE A 245 -9.24 11.78 -5.19
N PRO A 246 -10.11 12.13 -4.23
CA PRO A 246 -9.81 13.18 -3.26
C PRO A 246 -8.54 12.85 -2.46
N THR A 247 -7.54 13.72 -2.53
CA THR A 247 -6.21 13.44 -1.98
C THR A 247 -5.77 14.50 -0.98
N VAL A 248 -5.33 14.04 0.18
CA VAL A 248 -4.71 14.85 1.23
C VAL A 248 -3.21 14.62 1.16
N ILE A 249 -2.44 15.69 1.06
CA ILE A 249 -0.98 15.61 0.95
C ILE A 249 -0.36 16.34 2.13
N ASP A 250 0.30 15.60 3.02
CA ASP A 250 1.21 16.19 4.01
C ASP A 250 2.55 16.47 3.34
N ARG A 251 2.93 17.75 3.29
CA ARG A 251 4.17 18.22 2.65
C ARG A 251 5.22 18.65 3.68
N ASN A 252 5.03 18.29 4.94
CA ASN A 252 5.93 18.65 6.02
C ASN A 252 7.05 17.61 6.22
N LYS A 253 8.06 17.94 7.04
CA LYS A 253 9.14 17.00 7.40
C LYS A 253 8.68 15.94 8.40
N GLN A 254 7.74 16.30 9.27
CA GLN A 254 7.11 15.33 10.16
C GLN A 254 6.00 14.61 9.41
N THR A 255 5.77 13.35 9.76
CA THR A 255 4.61 12.58 9.30
C THR A 255 3.29 13.13 9.86
N PHE A 256 2.16 12.62 9.38
CA PHE A 256 0.85 12.86 10.02
C PHE A 256 0.93 12.69 11.54
N THR A 257 0.54 13.72 12.27
CA THR A 257 0.71 13.80 13.73
C THR A 257 -0.27 12.92 14.50
N THR A 258 0.00 12.69 15.79
CA THR A 258 -0.77 11.81 16.68
C THR A 258 -2.28 11.97 16.51
N ASN A 259 -2.96 10.85 16.25
CA ASN A 259 -4.40 10.76 16.04
C ASN A 259 -4.94 11.66 14.91
N TYR A 260 -4.16 11.94 13.87
CA TYR A 260 -4.63 12.71 12.73
C TYR A 260 -6.00 12.19 12.22
N PRO A 261 -6.98 13.07 11.93
CA PRO A 261 -8.35 12.68 11.56
C PRO A 261 -8.47 12.11 10.13
N MET A 262 -7.83 10.96 9.88
CA MET A 262 -7.75 10.29 8.58
C MET A 262 -9.05 9.55 8.18
N ASN A 263 -10.19 10.25 8.15
CA ASN A 263 -11.48 9.61 7.87
C ASN A 263 -11.60 9.15 6.42
N ASP A 264 -12.35 8.06 6.19
CA ASP A 264 -12.62 7.53 4.85
C ASP A 264 -11.36 7.16 4.05
N ALA A 265 -10.28 6.77 4.73
CA ALA A 265 -9.02 6.35 4.12
C ALA A 265 -9.19 5.05 3.32
N ALA A 266 -9.33 5.17 2.00
CA ALA A 266 -9.28 4.05 1.06
C ALA A 266 -7.84 3.78 0.61
N LEU A 267 -7.02 4.83 0.54
CA LEU A 267 -5.62 4.76 0.15
C LEU A 267 -4.75 5.51 1.15
N TYR A 268 -3.62 4.91 1.54
CA TYR A 268 -2.58 5.57 2.33
C TYR A 268 -1.20 5.20 1.77
N TYR A 269 -0.37 6.20 1.52
CA TYR A 269 1.03 6.03 1.17
C TYR A 269 1.86 7.01 2.01
N GLY A 270 2.73 6.49 2.87
CA GLY A 270 3.54 7.35 3.74
C GLY A 270 5.03 7.07 3.77
N TRP A 271 5.78 8.06 4.26
CA TRP A 271 7.24 8.06 4.32
C TRP A 271 7.74 9.09 5.36
N TYR A 272 8.79 8.92 6.18
CA TYR A 272 9.61 7.78 6.57
C TYR A 272 9.75 7.78 8.10
N THR A 273 9.23 6.76 8.79
CA THR A 273 9.53 6.55 10.21
C THR A 273 9.44 5.07 10.60
N THR A 274 10.14 4.66 11.65
CA THR A 274 10.30 3.25 12.03
C THR A 274 9.05 2.63 12.65
N HIS A 275 8.36 3.41 13.48
CA HIS A 275 7.24 2.94 14.30
C HIS A 275 5.92 3.52 13.80
N LYS A 276 4.84 2.73 13.90
CA LYS A 276 3.47 3.23 13.65
C LYS A 276 3.25 4.53 14.43
N ASN A 277 2.61 5.48 13.79
CA ASN A 277 2.25 6.74 14.40
C ASN A 277 0.98 7.31 13.77
N GLY A 278 0.75 8.61 13.99
CA GLY A 278 -0.33 9.34 13.36
C GLY A 278 -1.70 8.74 13.67
N PRO A 279 -2.55 8.47 12.66
CA PRO A 279 -3.89 7.91 12.86
C PRO A 279 -3.88 6.50 13.45
N LEU A 280 -2.80 5.72 13.26
CA LEU A 280 -2.72 4.34 13.77
C LEU A 280 -2.65 4.26 15.30
N LEU A 281 -2.37 5.39 15.97
CA LEU A 281 -2.38 5.49 17.43
C LEU A 281 -3.79 5.67 18.00
N ASN A 282 -4.74 6.16 17.21
CA ASN A 282 -6.12 6.32 17.66
C ASN A 282 -6.80 4.93 17.71
N PRO A 283 -7.25 4.42 18.87
CA PRO A 283 -7.90 3.11 18.97
C PRO A 283 -9.14 2.99 18.08
N GLU A 284 -9.86 4.09 17.86
CA GLU A 284 -11.11 4.16 17.06
C GLU A 284 -10.86 4.28 15.56
N PHE A 285 -9.66 4.66 15.13
CA PHE A 285 -9.35 4.77 13.70
C PHE A 285 -9.52 3.43 13.00
N ARG A 286 -10.17 3.44 11.83
CA ARG A 286 -10.23 2.32 10.88
C ARG A 286 -10.07 2.85 9.47
N PHE A 287 -9.35 2.10 8.64
CA PHE A 287 -9.38 2.27 7.19
C PHE A 287 -10.76 1.89 6.63
N ARG A 288 -11.10 2.38 5.43
CA ARG A 288 -12.29 1.89 4.70
C ARG A 288 -12.13 0.42 4.36
N ARG A 289 -13.26 -0.28 4.23
CA ARG A 289 -13.27 -1.67 3.78
C ARG A 289 -12.62 -1.80 2.40
N GLY A 290 -11.68 -2.72 2.26
CA GLY A 290 -10.91 -2.90 1.02
C GLY A 290 -9.75 -1.93 0.85
N ALA A 291 -9.45 -1.08 1.83
CA ALA A 291 -8.37 -0.11 1.71
C ALA A 291 -7.00 -0.74 1.45
N ILE A 292 -6.17 -0.01 0.72
CA ILE A 292 -4.76 -0.33 0.49
C ILE A 292 -3.93 0.74 1.16
N ALA A 293 -3.07 0.33 2.09
CA ALA A 293 -2.28 1.25 2.89
C ALA A 293 -0.84 0.76 2.97
N VAL A 294 0.12 1.65 2.71
CA VAL A 294 1.55 1.32 2.63
C VAL A 294 2.37 2.42 3.30
N HIS A 295 3.44 2.02 4.00
CA HIS A 295 4.42 2.97 4.53
C HIS A 295 5.82 2.53 4.13
N LEU A 296 6.55 3.44 3.49
CA LEU A 296 7.91 3.24 3.03
C LEU A 296 8.85 3.27 4.23
N HIS A 297 9.25 2.09 4.68
CA HIS A 297 10.29 1.90 5.69
C HIS A 297 11.00 0.56 5.44
N SER A 298 12.30 0.50 5.69
CA SER A 298 13.13 -0.67 5.39
C SER A 298 12.70 -1.94 6.13
N TYR A 299 12.08 -1.80 7.30
CA TYR A 299 11.62 -2.92 8.13
C TYR A 299 10.10 -2.92 8.36
N SER A 300 9.33 -2.33 7.43
CA SER A 300 7.88 -2.14 7.56
C SER A 300 7.10 -3.45 7.81
N ALA A 301 7.62 -4.60 7.34
CA ALA A 301 7.03 -5.93 7.49
C ALA A 301 7.82 -6.88 8.39
N SER A 302 8.90 -6.42 9.01
CA SER A 302 9.71 -7.22 9.93
C SER A 302 8.90 -7.85 11.07
N ASN A 303 7.81 -7.24 11.52
CA ASN A 303 6.96 -7.78 12.58
C ASN A 303 5.48 -7.86 12.13
N LEU A 304 5.22 -8.33 10.89
CA LEU A 304 3.88 -8.30 10.29
C LEU A 304 2.78 -8.98 11.13
N ARG A 305 3.13 -9.95 11.99
CA ARG A 305 2.19 -10.62 12.91
C ARG A 305 1.96 -9.86 14.24
N ASN A 306 2.53 -8.66 14.40
CA ASN A 306 2.36 -7.83 15.60
C ASN A 306 1.55 -6.57 15.26
N ALA A 307 0.37 -6.41 15.86
CA ALA A 307 -0.53 -5.27 15.63
C ALA A 307 0.01 -3.90 16.10
N ASN A 308 1.16 -3.90 16.79
CA ASN A 308 1.72 -2.73 17.46
C ASN A 308 3.16 -2.39 17.07
N LYS A 309 3.82 -3.18 16.21
CA LYS A 309 5.21 -2.95 15.80
C LYS A 309 5.30 -2.64 14.30
N ASN A 310 6.19 -1.70 13.96
CA ASN A 310 6.43 -1.24 12.59
C ASN A 310 5.14 -0.77 11.89
N TRP A 311 4.80 -1.30 10.71
CA TRP A 311 3.76 -0.72 9.85
C TRP A 311 2.72 -1.72 9.33
N THR A 312 3.13 -2.81 8.68
CA THR A 312 2.18 -3.72 8.01
C THR A 312 1.19 -4.37 8.98
N GLY A 313 1.67 -4.93 10.10
CA GLY A 313 0.81 -5.51 11.14
C GLY A 313 -0.21 -4.51 11.70
N PRO A 314 0.22 -3.31 12.14
CA PRO A 314 -0.69 -2.23 12.53
C PRO A 314 -1.68 -1.79 11.45
N ILE A 315 -1.24 -1.68 10.19
CA ILE A 315 -2.09 -1.30 9.06
C ILE A 315 -3.22 -2.32 8.86
N LEU A 316 -2.89 -3.62 8.85
CA LEU A 316 -3.86 -4.71 8.72
C LEU A 316 -4.80 -4.78 9.92
N ALA A 317 -4.28 -4.62 11.15
CA ALA A 317 -5.08 -4.53 12.37
C ALA A 317 -6.09 -3.37 12.34
N LYS A 318 -5.75 -2.28 11.63
CA LYS A 318 -6.61 -1.09 11.47
C LYS A 318 -7.59 -1.14 10.31
N GLY A 319 -7.75 -2.27 9.63
CA GLY A 319 -8.83 -2.45 8.66
C GLY A 319 -8.41 -2.51 7.19
N ALA A 320 -7.15 -2.23 6.87
CA ALA A 320 -6.70 -2.36 5.49
C ALA A 320 -6.82 -3.81 5.01
N ALA A 321 -7.26 -3.99 3.77
CA ALA A 321 -7.35 -5.30 3.13
C ALA A 321 -6.01 -5.74 2.54
N ALA A 322 -5.17 -4.77 2.14
CA ALA A 322 -3.86 -5.05 1.58
C ALA A 322 -2.78 -4.01 1.96
N THR A 323 -1.54 -4.47 1.93
CA THR A 323 -0.32 -3.67 2.12
C THR A 323 0.88 -4.36 1.47
N VAL A 324 1.95 -3.62 1.22
CA VAL A 324 3.26 -4.17 0.83
C VAL A 324 4.32 -3.71 1.83
N GLY A 325 5.40 -4.46 1.97
CA GLY A 325 6.46 -4.08 2.89
C GLY A 325 7.73 -4.89 2.75
N ASN A 326 8.66 -4.68 3.69
CA ASN A 326 9.98 -5.28 3.66
C ASN A 326 10.29 -5.99 4.99
N ILE A 327 10.79 -7.23 4.90
CA ILE A 327 11.14 -8.06 6.05
C ILE A 327 12.48 -7.62 6.66
N TYR A 328 13.48 -7.38 5.81
CA TYR A 328 14.80 -6.85 6.14
C TYR A 328 15.12 -5.64 5.25
N GLU A 329 16.31 -5.04 5.42
CA GLU A 329 16.76 -3.85 4.68
C GLU A 329 16.76 -4.07 3.16
N PRO A 330 15.89 -3.38 2.41
CA PRO A 330 15.79 -3.53 0.96
C PRO A 330 16.76 -2.62 0.20
N TYR A 331 17.19 -1.48 0.77
CA TYR A 331 17.57 -0.26 0.04
C TYR A 331 16.41 0.36 -0.74
N LEU A 332 16.27 1.69 -0.68
CA LEU A 332 15.13 2.42 -1.24
C LEU A 332 14.82 2.05 -2.71
N HIS A 333 15.83 2.03 -3.58
CA HIS A 333 15.67 1.76 -5.01
C HIS A 333 15.31 0.30 -5.36
N MET A 334 15.30 -0.61 -4.38
CA MET A 334 14.88 -2.00 -4.56
C MET A 334 13.54 -2.30 -3.84
N THR A 335 12.88 -1.28 -3.28
CA THR A 335 11.54 -1.41 -2.70
C THR A 335 10.46 -1.37 -3.78
N HIS A 336 9.20 -1.61 -3.39
CA HIS A 336 8.06 -1.32 -4.25
C HIS A 336 7.99 0.17 -4.58
N HIS A 337 7.97 0.49 -5.87
CA HIS A 337 7.74 1.82 -6.41
C HIS A 337 6.25 2.16 -6.27
N PHE A 338 5.91 3.07 -5.36
CA PHE A 338 4.50 3.30 -4.98
C PHE A 338 3.68 3.93 -6.11
N ASP A 339 4.30 4.75 -6.95
CA ASP A 339 3.71 5.32 -8.17
C ASP A 339 3.30 4.22 -9.16
N ILE A 340 4.17 3.25 -9.42
CA ILE A 340 3.86 2.12 -10.31
C ILE A 340 2.78 1.24 -9.68
N LEU A 341 2.88 0.92 -8.39
CA LEU A 341 1.87 0.13 -7.68
C LEU A 341 0.49 0.78 -7.82
N HIS A 342 0.40 2.08 -7.57
CA HIS A 342 -0.84 2.83 -7.65
C HIS A 342 -1.41 2.87 -9.08
N ASP A 343 -0.57 3.19 -10.08
CA ASP A 343 -1.00 3.22 -11.49
C ASP A 343 -1.55 1.86 -11.95
N ARG A 344 -0.86 0.76 -11.63
CA ARG A 344 -1.31 -0.58 -12.03
C ARG A 344 -2.61 -0.99 -11.31
N LEU A 345 -2.79 -0.59 -10.05
CA LEU A 345 -4.07 -0.78 -9.37
C LEU A 345 -5.21 -0.01 -10.07
N LEU A 346 -4.99 1.24 -10.48
CA LEU A 346 -6.00 2.05 -11.19
C LEU A 346 -6.37 1.45 -12.56
N LYS A 347 -5.42 0.81 -13.25
CA LYS A 347 -5.66 0.06 -14.50
C LYS A 347 -6.40 -1.28 -14.29
N GLY A 348 -6.72 -1.62 -13.04
CA GLY A 348 -7.51 -2.79 -12.70
C GLY A 348 -6.72 -4.09 -12.67
N TYR A 349 -5.38 -4.06 -12.64
CA TYR A 349 -4.58 -5.26 -12.36
C TYR A 349 -4.87 -5.81 -10.96
N SER A 350 -4.61 -7.10 -10.75
CA SER A 350 -4.65 -7.68 -9.41
C SER A 350 -3.58 -7.07 -8.50
N LEU A 351 -3.81 -7.12 -7.19
CA LEU A 351 -2.85 -6.67 -6.18
C LEU A 351 -1.46 -7.25 -6.43
N ILE A 352 -1.40 -8.55 -6.75
CA ILE A 352 -0.14 -9.23 -6.94
C ILE A 352 0.57 -8.82 -8.22
N GLU A 353 -0.16 -8.63 -9.33
CA GLU A 353 0.44 -8.13 -10.56
C GLU A 353 0.95 -6.69 -10.38
N ALA A 354 0.14 -5.83 -9.78
CA ALA A 354 0.51 -4.44 -9.51
C ALA A 354 1.75 -4.35 -8.60
N ALA A 355 1.83 -5.18 -7.56
CA ALA A 355 2.97 -5.22 -6.66
C ALA A 355 4.25 -5.70 -7.36
N TYR A 356 4.20 -6.78 -8.15
CA TYR A 356 5.40 -7.25 -8.85
C TYR A 356 5.80 -6.35 -10.03
N MET A 357 4.87 -5.68 -10.71
CA MET A 357 5.24 -4.65 -11.69
C MET A 357 5.91 -3.44 -11.03
N ALA A 358 5.63 -3.18 -9.75
CA ALA A 358 6.22 -2.11 -8.96
C ALA A 358 7.52 -2.49 -8.26
N MET A 359 7.90 -3.77 -8.24
CA MET A 359 9.03 -4.28 -7.46
C MET A 359 10.24 -4.57 -8.37
N PRO A 360 11.36 -3.84 -8.26
CA PRO A 360 12.53 -4.05 -9.14
C PRO A 360 13.26 -5.38 -8.91
N MET A 361 13.17 -5.94 -7.69
CA MET A 361 13.98 -7.07 -7.24
C MET A 361 13.13 -8.23 -6.73
N SER A 362 13.61 -9.45 -6.97
CA SER A 362 13.10 -10.73 -6.43
C SER A 362 14.20 -11.43 -5.63
N SER A 363 13.87 -12.51 -4.91
CA SER A 363 14.78 -13.18 -3.97
C SER A 363 15.45 -12.22 -2.99
N TRP A 364 14.67 -11.27 -2.48
CA TRP A 364 15.12 -10.17 -1.64
C TRP A 364 14.16 -9.95 -0.47
N GLN A 365 13.90 -8.70 -0.09
CA GLN A 365 13.25 -8.39 1.20
C GLN A 365 11.75 -8.11 1.14
N SER A 366 11.18 -8.00 -0.05
CA SER A 366 9.81 -7.53 -0.26
C SER A 366 8.76 -8.62 -0.04
N VAL A 367 7.60 -8.21 0.50
CA VAL A 367 6.39 -9.05 0.68
C VAL A 367 5.13 -8.30 0.25
N VAL A 368 4.14 -9.06 -0.23
CA VAL A 368 2.80 -8.57 -0.60
C VAL A 368 1.78 -9.23 0.32
N LEU A 369 1.07 -8.42 1.12
CA LEU A 369 0.12 -8.88 2.13
C LEU A 369 -1.30 -8.47 1.73
N GLY A 370 -2.20 -9.45 1.63
CA GLY A 370 -3.55 -9.25 1.10
C GLY A 370 -3.99 -10.46 0.30
N ASP A 371 -5.23 -10.43 -0.17
CA ASP A 371 -5.69 -11.34 -1.21
C ASP A 371 -4.95 -11.02 -2.53
N PRO A 372 -4.10 -11.92 -3.07
CA PRO A 372 -3.34 -11.65 -4.30
C PRO A 372 -4.21 -11.35 -5.51
N LEU A 373 -5.43 -11.87 -5.55
CA LEU A 373 -6.38 -11.67 -6.64
C LEU A 373 -7.19 -10.38 -6.49
N TYR A 374 -6.96 -9.59 -5.44
CA TYR A 374 -7.73 -8.39 -5.16
C TYR A 374 -7.61 -7.33 -6.26
N ARG A 375 -8.73 -6.88 -6.82
CA ARG A 375 -8.79 -5.85 -7.88
C ARG A 375 -9.66 -4.65 -7.47
N PRO A 376 -9.14 -3.71 -6.66
CA PRO A 376 -9.94 -2.63 -6.05
C PRO A 376 -10.66 -1.70 -7.04
N PHE A 377 -10.10 -1.47 -8.22
CA PHE A 377 -10.53 -0.41 -9.15
C PHE A 377 -11.15 -0.91 -10.46
N ILE A 378 -11.58 -2.17 -10.55
CA ILE A 378 -12.27 -2.72 -11.74
C ILE A 378 -13.58 -1.99 -12.08
N HIS A 379 -14.13 -1.25 -11.12
CA HIS A 379 -15.35 -0.47 -11.26
C HIS A 379 -15.10 1.04 -11.18
N LEU A 380 -13.89 1.52 -11.48
CA LEU A 380 -13.54 2.93 -11.45
C LEU A 380 -14.34 3.78 -12.47
N ASN A 381 -14.93 3.14 -13.48
CA ASN A 381 -15.90 3.72 -14.42
C ASN A 381 -17.35 3.80 -13.86
N GLY A 382 -17.56 3.43 -12.60
CA GLY A 382 -18.85 3.47 -11.92
C GLY A 382 -19.75 2.24 -12.12
N SER A 383 -19.29 1.20 -12.83
CA SER A 383 -20.07 -0.02 -13.14
C SER A 383 -20.42 -0.90 -11.94
N GLY A 384 -19.71 -0.78 -10.82
CA GLY A 384 -19.93 -1.60 -9.63
C GLY A 384 -21.22 -1.24 -8.87
N LYS A 385 -21.68 -2.15 -8.01
CA LYS A 385 -22.88 -1.96 -7.17
C LYS A 385 -22.84 -0.65 -6.40
N LYS A 386 -23.91 0.15 -6.50
CA LYS A 386 -24.02 1.45 -5.84
C LYS A 386 -24.28 1.26 -4.34
N ASP A 387 -23.61 2.07 -3.54
CA ASP A 387 -23.82 2.18 -2.11
C ASP A 387 -23.90 3.67 -1.70
N PRO A 388 -24.81 4.06 -0.79
CA PRO A 388 -24.90 5.44 -0.31
C PRO A 388 -23.59 6.01 0.25
N GLU A 389 -22.75 5.20 0.90
CA GLU A 389 -21.47 5.62 1.47
C GLU A 389 -20.43 6.01 0.41
N ASP A 390 -20.57 5.50 -0.81
CA ASP A 390 -19.64 5.75 -1.92
C ASP A 390 -20.11 6.88 -2.83
N ARG A 391 -21.34 7.39 -2.61
CA ARG A 391 -22.05 8.31 -3.51
C ARG A 391 -21.23 9.55 -3.86
N ASP A 392 -20.63 10.18 -2.86
CA ASP A 392 -19.95 11.46 -3.03
C ASP A 392 -18.62 11.27 -3.80
N TYR A 393 -17.88 10.20 -3.52
CA TYR A 393 -16.67 9.83 -4.26
C TYR A 393 -16.97 9.48 -5.72
N ARG A 394 -18.05 8.73 -5.96
CA ARG A 394 -18.52 8.42 -7.32
C ARG A 394 -18.94 9.69 -8.07
N ALA A 395 -19.59 10.64 -7.40
CA ALA A 395 -19.96 11.92 -8.02
C ALA A 395 -18.73 12.76 -8.41
N ILE A 396 -17.69 12.78 -7.56
CA ILE A 396 -16.41 13.44 -7.87
C ILE A 396 -15.74 12.76 -9.07
N ARG A 397 -15.68 11.43 -9.10
CA ARG A 397 -15.14 10.65 -10.21
C ARG A 397 -15.83 11.00 -11.52
N ILE A 398 -17.16 10.92 -11.56
CA ILE A 398 -17.98 11.25 -12.74
C ILE A 398 -17.74 12.68 -13.20
N ALA A 399 -17.60 13.63 -12.27
CA ALA A 399 -17.31 15.02 -12.62
C ALA A 399 -15.95 15.18 -13.31
N ASN A 400 -14.92 14.47 -12.83
CA ASN A 400 -13.59 14.45 -13.45
C ASN A 400 -13.60 13.75 -14.81
N GLU A 401 -14.34 12.64 -14.97
CA GLU A 401 -14.47 11.97 -16.28
C GLU A 401 -15.14 12.87 -17.32
N ARG A 402 -16.23 13.56 -16.95
CA ARG A 402 -17.03 14.34 -17.89
C ARG A 402 -16.46 15.71 -18.19
N TRP A 403 -15.84 16.34 -17.18
CA TRP A 403 -15.46 17.75 -17.23
C TRP A 403 -14.01 18.01 -16.83
N GLY A 404 -13.18 16.99 -16.61
CA GLY A 404 -11.78 17.17 -16.20
C GLY A 404 -10.94 17.98 -17.19
N ASN A 405 -11.32 18.00 -18.47
CA ASN A 405 -10.70 18.80 -19.53
C ASN A 405 -11.17 20.28 -19.54
N ASP A 406 -12.23 20.61 -18.79
CA ASP A 406 -12.72 21.98 -18.55
C ASP A 406 -12.86 22.21 -17.03
N PRO A 407 -11.75 22.51 -16.33
CA PRO A 407 -11.73 22.51 -14.88
C PRO A 407 -12.64 23.56 -14.25
N ASP A 408 -12.83 24.72 -14.90
CA ASP A 408 -13.73 25.77 -14.39
C ASP A 408 -15.19 25.30 -14.47
N HIS A 409 -15.57 24.61 -15.54
CA HIS A 409 -16.90 24.00 -15.64
C HIS A 409 -17.08 22.87 -14.63
N MET A 410 -16.08 22.00 -14.45
CA MET A 410 -16.10 20.94 -13.44
C MET A 410 -16.32 21.51 -12.03
N VAL A 411 -15.52 22.51 -11.65
CA VAL A 411 -15.63 23.19 -10.34
C VAL A 411 -17.01 23.80 -10.19
N LYS A 412 -17.55 24.47 -11.22
CA LYS A 412 -18.91 25.03 -11.20
C LYS A 412 -19.95 23.94 -10.94
N LYS A 413 -19.89 22.81 -11.65
CA LYS A 413 -20.84 21.69 -11.49
C LYS A 413 -20.78 21.05 -10.11
N ILE A 414 -19.58 20.78 -9.61
CA ILE A 414 -19.38 20.22 -8.26
C ILE A 414 -19.88 21.20 -7.20
N ARG A 415 -19.57 22.50 -7.33
CA ARG A 415 -20.04 23.53 -6.39
C ARG A 415 -21.56 23.65 -6.38
N THR A 416 -22.22 23.61 -7.54
CA THR A 416 -23.69 23.60 -7.63
C THR A 416 -24.27 22.37 -6.94
N ALA A 417 -23.71 21.18 -7.18
CA ALA A 417 -24.15 19.95 -6.51
C ALA A 417 -23.91 20.00 -4.97
N ALA A 418 -22.79 20.58 -4.53
CA ALA A 418 -22.47 20.78 -3.12
C ALA A 418 -23.48 21.70 -2.44
N ALA A 419 -23.85 22.81 -3.08
CA ALA A 419 -24.83 23.76 -2.56
C ALA A 419 -26.24 23.15 -2.48
N ALA A 420 -26.70 22.52 -3.56
CA ALA A 420 -28.04 21.94 -3.64
C ALA A 420 -28.31 20.84 -2.59
N LYS A 421 -27.26 20.14 -2.14
CA LYS A 421 -27.35 19.03 -1.17
C LYS A 421 -26.73 19.34 0.19
N THR A 422 -26.28 20.57 0.42
CA THR A 422 -25.50 20.95 1.62
C THR A 422 -24.33 19.99 1.86
N ASN A 423 -23.70 19.49 0.80
CA ASN A 423 -22.75 18.38 0.88
C ASN A 423 -21.35 18.86 1.27
N ALA A 424 -20.93 18.55 2.50
CA ALA A 424 -19.64 18.93 3.04
C ALA A 424 -18.44 18.32 2.28
N ARG A 425 -18.56 17.06 1.84
CA ARG A 425 -17.48 16.31 1.17
C ARG A 425 -17.11 16.92 -0.18
N LEU A 426 -18.11 17.40 -0.92
CA LEU A 426 -17.88 18.09 -2.19
C LEU A 426 -17.18 19.44 -1.99
N TYR A 427 -17.49 20.17 -0.91
CA TYR A 427 -16.75 21.38 -0.55
C TYR A 427 -15.32 21.07 -0.10
N GLU A 428 -15.11 20.01 0.70
CA GLU A 428 -13.78 19.54 1.08
C GLU A 428 -12.94 19.20 -0.17
N TYR A 429 -13.51 18.46 -1.12
CA TYR A 429 -12.86 18.15 -2.39
C TYR A 429 -12.47 19.40 -3.18
N LEU A 430 -13.36 20.39 -3.30
CA LEU A 430 -13.05 21.66 -3.98
C LEU A 430 -11.94 22.43 -3.27
N GLY A 431 -11.89 22.41 -1.94
CA GLY A 431 -10.80 22.98 -1.17
C GLY A 431 -9.46 22.30 -1.46
N LEU A 432 -9.43 20.96 -1.47
CA LEU A 432 -8.23 20.19 -1.84
C LEU A 432 -7.80 20.46 -3.29
N TRP A 433 -8.76 20.54 -4.22
CA TRP A 433 -8.50 20.84 -5.62
C TRP A 433 -7.88 22.23 -5.82
N HIS A 434 -8.44 23.27 -5.19
CA HIS A 434 -7.90 24.63 -5.26
C HIS A 434 -6.56 24.76 -4.56
N ARG A 435 -6.33 24.00 -3.48
CA ARG A 435 -5.04 23.92 -2.82
C ARG A 435 -3.97 23.37 -3.78
N ASP A 436 -4.29 22.30 -4.52
CA ASP A 436 -3.42 21.75 -5.56
C ASP A 436 -3.16 22.76 -6.70
N GLN A 437 -4.16 23.57 -7.07
CA GLN A 437 -4.02 24.66 -8.03
C GLN A 437 -3.22 25.87 -7.50
N LYS A 438 -2.62 25.79 -6.31
CA LYS A 438 -1.90 26.89 -5.66
C LYS A 438 -2.78 28.15 -5.48
N LYS A 439 -4.07 27.95 -5.19
CA LYS A 439 -5.05 29.02 -4.88
C LYS A 439 -5.45 28.96 -3.40
N PRO A 440 -4.55 29.34 -2.46
CA PRO A 440 -4.73 29.11 -1.02
C PRO A 440 -5.97 29.80 -0.44
N GLU A 441 -6.25 31.05 -0.81
CA GLU A 441 -7.40 31.78 -0.26
C GLU A 441 -8.74 31.15 -0.67
N VAL A 442 -8.84 30.70 -1.92
CA VAL A 442 -10.01 29.98 -2.42
C VAL A 442 -10.17 28.64 -1.70
N ALA A 443 -9.07 27.91 -1.51
CA ALA A 443 -9.08 26.65 -0.77
C ALA A 443 -9.57 26.84 0.67
N ILE A 444 -9.08 27.85 1.38
CA ILE A 444 -9.49 28.18 2.76
C ILE A 444 -11.00 28.47 2.82
N ALA A 445 -11.55 29.26 1.89
CA ALA A 445 -12.98 29.55 1.86
C ALA A 445 -13.84 28.26 1.70
N PHE A 446 -13.38 27.31 0.88
CA PHE A 446 -14.02 26.01 0.74
C PHE A 446 -13.90 25.15 2.01
N PHE A 447 -12.74 25.10 2.65
CA PHE A 447 -12.55 24.37 3.91
C PHE A 447 -13.40 24.95 5.05
N GLN A 448 -13.51 26.27 5.15
CA GLN A 448 -14.41 26.92 6.11
C GLN A 448 -15.88 26.55 5.87
N THR A 449 -16.31 26.52 4.60
CA THR A 449 -17.65 26.09 4.21
C THR A 449 -17.89 24.61 4.53
N ALA A 450 -16.93 23.74 4.22
CA ALA A 450 -16.98 22.32 4.56
C ALA A 450 -17.06 22.09 6.07
N SER A 451 -16.24 22.81 6.86
CA SER A 451 -16.20 22.71 8.33
C SER A 451 -17.54 23.03 9.00
N LYS A 452 -18.33 23.95 8.42
CA LYS A 452 -19.68 24.28 8.89
C LYS A 452 -20.72 23.21 8.55
N LYS A 453 -20.46 22.39 7.52
CA LYS A 453 -21.42 21.42 6.97
C LYS A 453 -21.11 19.97 7.38
N HIS A 454 -19.87 19.65 7.73
CA HIS A 454 -19.53 18.31 8.22
C HIS A 454 -20.22 18.03 9.55
N ILE A 455 -20.84 16.85 9.65
CA ILE A 455 -21.47 16.37 10.88
C ILE A 455 -20.40 15.85 11.86
N LYS A 456 -19.45 15.04 11.38
CA LYS A 456 -18.42 14.43 12.22
C LYS A 456 -17.40 15.47 12.69
N LYS A 457 -17.18 15.58 14.00
CA LYS A 457 -16.22 16.51 14.61
C LYS A 457 -14.79 16.34 14.06
N SER A 458 -14.35 15.11 13.81
CA SER A 458 -13.03 14.84 13.23
C SER A 458 -12.87 15.36 11.80
N ASP A 459 -13.93 15.33 10.98
CA ASP A 459 -13.91 15.93 9.64
C ASP A 459 -13.90 17.47 9.70
N ARG A 460 -14.66 18.05 10.62
CA ARG A 460 -14.62 19.49 10.90
C ARG A 460 -13.21 19.91 11.32
N LEU A 461 -12.60 19.18 12.26
CA LEU A 461 -11.23 19.40 12.71
C LEU A 461 -10.25 19.35 11.54
N ARG A 462 -10.35 18.33 10.68
CA ARG A 462 -9.49 18.17 9.51
C ARG A 462 -9.49 19.41 8.59
N GLN A 463 -10.63 20.08 8.42
CA GLN A 463 -10.71 21.33 7.65
C GLN A 463 -9.90 22.47 8.28
N TRP A 464 -9.89 22.56 9.61
CA TRP A 464 -9.05 23.51 10.35
C TRP A 464 -7.56 23.19 10.18
N LEU A 465 -7.20 21.90 10.20
CA LEU A 465 -5.82 21.47 9.98
C LEU A 465 -5.33 21.83 8.57
N TYR A 466 -6.18 21.70 7.54
CA TYR A 466 -5.84 22.16 6.19
C TYR A 466 -5.56 23.65 6.12
N THR A 467 -6.40 24.45 6.79
CA THR A 467 -6.24 25.91 6.84
C THR A 467 -4.93 26.29 7.55
N ALA A 468 -4.66 25.69 8.71
CA ALA A 468 -3.42 25.93 9.46
C ALA A 468 -2.18 25.52 8.65
N ASP A 469 -2.24 24.40 7.95
CA ASP A 469 -1.14 23.91 7.11
C ASP A 469 -0.91 24.80 5.87
N ILE A 470 -1.95 25.37 5.27
CA ILE A 470 -1.81 26.40 4.23
C ILE A 470 -1.07 27.63 4.78
N HIS A 471 -1.47 28.15 5.94
CA HIS A 471 -0.79 29.30 6.55
C HIS A 471 0.68 29.00 6.86
N ARG A 472 0.96 27.80 7.38
CA ARG A 472 2.33 27.33 7.63
C ARG A 472 3.16 27.28 6.34
N GLN A 473 2.61 26.72 5.27
CA GLN A 473 3.30 26.58 3.98
C GLN A 473 3.57 27.93 3.30
N ASN A 474 2.70 28.92 3.53
CA ASN A 474 2.89 30.29 3.05
C ASN A 474 3.80 31.14 3.97
N GLY A 475 4.45 30.54 4.96
CA GLY A 475 5.35 31.24 5.89
C GLY A 475 4.65 32.02 7.00
N ASN A 476 3.32 32.02 7.07
CA ASN A 476 2.56 32.72 8.10
C ASN A 476 2.36 31.84 9.35
N LYS A 477 3.45 31.63 10.08
CA LYS A 477 3.49 30.80 11.30
C LYS A 477 2.51 31.27 12.38
N SER A 478 2.42 32.58 12.63
CA SER A 478 1.54 33.14 13.66
C SER A 478 0.07 32.84 13.38
N LEU A 479 -0.36 32.97 12.11
CA LEU A 479 -1.74 32.66 11.72
C LEU A 479 -2.02 31.15 11.77
N ALA A 480 -1.04 30.30 11.45
CA ALA A 480 -1.16 28.86 11.63
C ALA A 480 -1.40 28.50 13.12
N ILE A 481 -0.64 29.09 14.03
CA ILE A 481 -0.80 28.89 15.48
C ILE A 481 -2.19 29.38 15.95
N ALA A 482 -2.59 30.59 15.54
CA ALA A 482 -3.91 31.14 15.89
C ALA A 482 -5.06 30.24 15.39
N THR A 483 -4.93 29.71 14.17
CA THR A 483 -5.90 28.77 13.58
C THR A 483 -6.00 27.48 14.39
N LEU A 484 -4.87 26.92 14.82
CA LEU A 484 -4.84 25.69 15.65
C LEU A 484 -5.45 25.93 17.04
N LYS A 485 -5.15 27.07 17.69
CA LYS A 485 -5.75 27.45 18.99
C LYS A 485 -7.27 27.55 18.87
N LYS A 486 -7.77 28.25 17.85
CA LYS A 486 -9.20 28.37 17.57
C LYS A 486 -9.86 27.02 17.25
N ALA A 487 -9.17 26.13 16.53
CA ALA A 487 -9.68 24.79 16.26
C ALA A 487 -9.86 23.97 17.55
N LYS A 488 -8.91 24.07 18.48
CA LYS A 488 -8.97 23.40 19.80
C LYS A 488 -10.18 23.88 20.61
N GLU A 489 -10.45 25.18 20.62
CA GLU A 489 -11.62 25.78 21.28
C GLU A 489 -12.94 25.36 20.62
N THR A 490 -12.99 25.36 19.28
CA THR A 490 -14.24 25.17 18.52
C THR A 490 -14.71 23.71 18.45
N ILE A 491 -13.79 22.75 18.30
CA ILE A 491 -14.15 21.34 18.08
C ILE A 491 -14.42 20.60 19.41
N GLY A 492 -13.79 21.04 20.49
CA GLY A 492 -13.83 20.36 21.79
C GLY A 492 -12.94 19.11 21.85
N ASN A 493 -13.17 18.27 22.85
CA ASN A 493 -12.33 17.11 23.14
C ASN A 493 -12.81 15.86 22.38
N ILE A 494 -12.05 15.44 21.38
CA ILE A 494 -12.14 14.14 20.70
C ILE A 494 -10.73 13.53 20.65
N PRO A 495 -10.56 12.21 20.45
CA PRO A 495 -9.23 11.59 20.36
C PRO A 495 -8.30 12.29 19.36
N GLU A 496 -8.84 12.74 18.22
CA GLU A 496 -8.11 13.43 17.18
C GLU A 496 -7.67 14.84 17.55
N SER A 497 -8.26 15.48 18.58
CA SER A 497 -7.83 16.82 19.04
C SER A 497 -6.37 16.84 19.54
N GLN A 498 -5.79 15.67 19.87
CA GLN A 498 -4.37 15.52 20.17
C GLN A 498 -3.47 15.95 19.01
N THR A 499 -3.93 15.83 17.77
CA THR A 499 -3.18 16.26 16.58
C THR A 499 -2.93 17.77 16.60
N THR A 500 -3.89 18.56 17.09
CA THR A 500 -3.78 20.02 17.19
C THR A 500 -2.72 20.39 18.21
N GLN A 501 -2.69 19.70 19.34
CA GLN A 501 -1.65 19.92 20.36
C GLN A 501 -0.27 19.50 19.85
N ALA A 502 -0.17 18.39 19.13
CA ALA A 502 1.10 17.95 18.52
C ALA A 502 1.64 18.98 17.53
N LEU A 503 0.77 19.56 16.68
CA LEU A 503 1.16 20.60 15.74
C LEU A 503 1.50 21.92 16.45
N LEU A 504 0.77 22.29 17.50
CA LEU A 504 1.12 23.45 18.33
C LEU A 504 2.50 23.26 18.95
N ASN A 505 2.84 22.10 19.50
CA ASN A 505 4.16 21.84 20.06
C ASN A 505 5.29 21.91 19.01
N ILE A 506 4.99 21.64 17.74
CA ILE A 506 5.95 21.76 16.63
C ILE A 506 6.16 23.22 16.24
N LEU A 507 5.09 24.01 16.18
CA LEU A 507 5.15 25.40 15.75
C LEU A 507 5.53 26.34 16.90
N ASP A 508 5.08 26.06 18.11
CA ASP A 508 5.22 26.88 19.31
C ASP A 508 5.70 25.98 20.46
N PRO A 509 6.98 25.54 20.43
CA PRO A 509 7.49 24.57 21.40
C PRO A 509 7.46 25.17 22.81
N PRO A 510 7.09 24.37 23.83
CA PRO A 510 7.12 24.83 25.21
C PRO A 510 8.55 25.21 25.64
N ALA A 511 8.67 26.09 26.64
CA ALA A 511 9.96 26.47 27.20
C ALA A 511 10.73 25.20 27.66
N PRO A 512 12.05 25.14 27.42
CA PRO A 512 12.85 24.02 27.91
C PRO A 512 12.75 23.92 29.44
N PRO A 513 12.81 22.70 30.01
CA PRO A 513 12.83 22.53 31.46
C PRO A 513 14.01 23.31 32.08
N PRO A 514 13.88 23.82 33.31
CA PRO A 514 14.96 24.51 34.01
C PRO A 514 16.23 23.65 34.05
N ALA A 515 17.39 24.26 33.81
CA ALA A 515 18.66 23.53 33.85
C ALA A 515 18.85 22.91 35.25
N THR A 516 19.09 21.60 35.30
CA THR A 516 19.52 20.94 36.55
C THR A 516 20.82 21.60 37.03
N PRO A 517 20.90 22.05 38.29
CA PRO A 517 22.11 22.64 38.84
C PRO A 517 23.29 21.68 38.65
N LYS A 518 24.44 22.20 38.19
CA LYS A 518 25.69 21.42 38.16
C LYS A 518 25.93 20.87 39.56
N LYS A 519 25.95 19.54 39.70
CA LYS A 519 26.51 18.91 40.90
C LYS A 519 27.96 19.37 41.00
N THR A 520 28.26 20.22 41.98
CA THR A 520 29.62 20.52 42.38
C THR A 520 30.24 19.22 42.86
N SER A 521 31.14 18.66 42.06
CA SER A 521 32.00 17.57 42.52
C SER A 521 32.78 18.07 43.74
N PRO A 522 32.76 17.38 44.89
CA PRO A 522 33.64 17.73 45.98
C PRO A 522 35.08 17.60 45.50
N LYS A 523 35.88 18.66 45.66
CA LYS A 523 37.33 18.59 45.48
C LYS A 523 37.85 17.51 46.43
N LYS A 524 38.48 16.47 45.88
CA LYS A 524 39.40 15.60 46.60
C LYS A 524 40.79 15.86 46.07
#